data_AF-A0A518KAJ2-F1
#
_entry.id   AF-A0A518KAJ2-F1
#
_cell.length_a   1.000
_cell.length_b   1.000
_cell.length_c   1.000
_cell.angle_alpha   90.00
_cell.angle_beta   90.00
_cell.angle_gamma   90.00
#
_symmetry.space_group_name_H-M   'P 1'
#
loop_
_entity.id
_entity.type
_entity.pdbx_description
1 polymer ?
#
loop_
_entity_poly.entity_id
_entity_poly.type
_entity_poly.pdbx_seq_one_letter_code
_entity_poly.pdbx_strand_id
1 'polypeptide(L)'
;MRSLSPGASAIKTDTGRIYGIDLSGIGVLTYEMGPKFQGWLAPATDCMALATDSMAAPRTCVVIPARMASTRLPGKMLLRETGRSLVEHTHAAVLRAKLPAAVIVATDHVAIADEVRRFGGTAVMTSTDCQSGADRVAEVASRTPQFDLFVNVQGDEPELDPAAIDLLIEQFDADTTTPMATLATPITDPERLRDPSVVKVVFDNSGRALYFSRSPIPFVRDAQSATAADQPPLFHQHLGIYAYRREFLAKLPHLPPSPLEQAEKLEQLRVLQAGETIRVGVVAHAATGIDTAADYAAFVRRHCRTMAA
;
A
#
# COMPACT_ATOMS: atom_id res chain seq x y z
N MET A 1 -1.42 31.85 -33.78
CA MET A 1 0.05 31.79 -33.96
C MET A 1 0.69 31.64 -32.59
N ARG A 2 1.45 30.53 -32.42
CA ARG A 2 2.30 30.07 -31.31
C ARG A 2 1.85 30.31 -29.84
N SER A 3 1.50 29.19 -29.20
CA SER A 3 1.35 28.99 -27.75
C SER A 3 2.67 29.22 -27.00
N LEU A 4 2.60 29.80 -25.80
CA LEU A 4 3.70 29.86 -24.83
C LEU A 4 3.63 28.65 -23.88
N SER A 5 4.78 28.02 -23.62
CA SER A 5 4.97 26.93 -22.65
C SER A 5 5.09 27.48 -21.22
N PRO A 6 4.58 26.83 -20.16
CA PRO A 6 4.79 27.25 -18.78
C PRO A 6 6.10 26.69 -18.22
N GLY A 7 7.01 27.57 -17.80
CA GLY A 7 8.29 27.19 -17.17
C GLY A 7 9.16 28.39 -16.83
N ALA A 8 8.76 29.21 -15.86
CA ALA A 8 9.59 30.25 -15.28
C ALA A 8 9.61 30.12 -13.76
N SER A 9 10.81 30.06 -13.17
CA SER A 9 11.04 30.01 -11.72
C SER A 9 11.62 31.35 -11.27
N ALA A 10 11.11 31.93 -10.18
CA ALA A 10 11.60 33.19 -9.61
C ALA A 10 12.61 32.94 -8.49
N ILE A 11 13.71 33.69 -8.46
CA ILE A 11 14.69 33.70 -7.36
C ILE A 11 14.59 35.04 -6.63
N LYS A 12 14.43 35.01 -5.31
CA LYS A 12 14.37 36.20 -4.44
C LYS A 12 15.74 36.44 -3.82
N THR A 13 16.23 37.68 -3.85
CA THR A 13 17.46 38.09 -3.15
C THR A 13 17.21 39.29 -2.23
N ASP A 14 18.09 39.47 -1.24
CA ASP A 14 17.95 40.35 -0.06
C ASP A 14 17.92 41.87 -0.32
N THR A 15 17.69 42.32 -1.56
CA THR A 15 17.59 43.74 -1.93
C THR A 15 16.23 44.13 -2.54
N GLY A 16 15.22 43.26 -2.45
CA GLY A 16 13.84 43.57 -2.86
C GLY A 16 13.63 43.64 -4.38
N ARG A 17 14.61 43.23 -5.18
CA ARG A 17 14.54 43.16 -6.64
C ARG A 17 14.43 41.69 -7.08
N ILE A 18 13.47 41.38 -7.95
CA ILE A 18 13.28 40.05 -8.53
C ILE A 18 13.77 40.09 -9.98
N TYR A 19 14.66 39.15 -10.33
CA TYR A 19 15.15 38.99 -11.70
C TYR A 19 14.58 37.68 -12.26
N GLY A 20 13.87 37.76 -13.38
CA GLY A 20 13.44 36.58 -14.16
C GLY A 20 14.47 36.27 -15.24
N ILE A 21 14.90 35.01 -15.34
CA ILE A 21 15.76 34.53 -16.43
C ILE A 21 14.90 33.67 -17.36
N ASP A 22 14.75 34.10 -18.61
CA ASP A 22 14.16 33.31 -19.68
C ASP A 22 15.28 32.54 -20.40
N LEU A 23 15.23 31.20 -20.33
CA LEU A 23 16.22 30.30 -20.95
C LEU A 23 16.01 30.10 -22.46
N SER A 24 15.13 30.86 -23.11
CA SER A 24 14.95 30.80 -24.57
C SER A 24 15.73 31.84 -25.36
N GLY A 25 16.53 32.69 -24.69
CA GLY A 25 17.58 33.50 -25.32
C GLY A 25 17.08 34.46 -26.39
N ILE A 26 16.49 35.60 -25.99
CA ILE A 26 16.52 36.92 -26.64
C ILE A 26 15.94 37.93 -25.63
N GLY A 27 16.76 38.87 -25.13
CA GLY A 27 16.33 40.12 -24.48
C GLY A 27 16.10 40.08 -22.95
N VAL A 28 16.77 40.97 -22.21
CA VAL A 28 16.53 41.25 -20.79
C VAL A 28 15.57 42.43 -20.69
N LEU A 29 14.36 42.23 -20.15
CA LEU A 29 13.44 43.31 -19.81
C LEU A 29 13.63 43.69 -18.34
N THR A 30 13.95 44.95 -18.08
CA THR A 30 13.99 45.53 -16.73
C THR A 30 12.69 46.29 -16.47
N TYR A 31 12.08 46.12 -15.30
CA TYR A 31 10.91 46.90 -14.88
C TYR A 31 11.08 47.34 -13.43
N GLU A 32 10.90 48.64 -13.16
CA GLU A 32 10.84 49.22 -11.81
C GLU A 32 9.38 49.50 -11.44
N MET A 33 8.89 48.91 -10.34
CA MET A 33 7.56 49.24 -9.80
C MET A 33 7.67 50.39 -8.80
N GLY A 34 7.05 51.53 -9.12
CA GLY A 34 6.78 52.62 -8.17
C GLY A 34 5.43 52.44 -7.44
N PRO A 35 5.21 53.07 -6.27
CA PRO A 35 4.02 52.83 -5.46
C PRO A 35 2.90 53.84 -5.78
N LYS A 36 1.66 53.36 -6.00
CA LYS A 36 0.36 53.91 -5.50
C LYS A 36 -0.85 53.52 -6.37
N PHE A 37 -1.81 52.84 -5.72
CA PHE A 37 -3.27 53.09 -5.65
C PHE A 37 -4.24 53.01 -6.87
N GLN A 38 -5.35 52.32 -6.55
CA GLN A 38 -6.80 52.54 -6.87
C GLN A 38 -7.39 52.32 -8.28
N GLY A 39 -8.08 51.17 -8.42
CA GLY A 39 -9.48 51.00 -8.87
C GLY A 39 -9.90 51.36 -10.30
N TRP A 40 -10.50 50.40 -11.02
CA TRP A 40 -11.68 50.57 -11.92
C TRP A 40 -12.25 49.20 -12.37
N LEU A 41 -13.56 49.18 -12.66
CA LEU A 41 -14.42 48.03 -12.95
C LEU A 41 -14.28 47.45 -14.38
N ALA A 42 -14.29 46.11 -14.47
CA ALA A 42 -14.77 45.13 -15.48
C ALA A 42 -14.68 45.42 -17.02
N PRO A 43 -14.48 44.37 -17.85
CA PRO A 43 -15.62 43.52 -18.23
C PRO A 43 -15.33 42.01 -18.18
N ALA A 44 -16.42 41.26 -18.03
CA ALA A 44 -16.44 39.81 -18.18
C ALA A 44 -16.05 39.40 -19.60
N THR A 45 -15.05 38.53 -19.70
CA THR A 45 -14.80 37.72 -20.89
C THR A 45 -14.62 36.30 -20.41
N ASP A 46 -15.38 35.40 -21.03
CA ASP A 46 -15.39 33.95 -20.87
C ASP A 46 -14.00 33.39 -20.54
N CYS A 47 -13.76 33.17 -19.24
CA CYS A 47 -12.83 32.14 -18.85
C CYS A 47 -13.64 30.85 -18.98
N MET A 48 -13.44 30.15 -20.09
CA MET A 48 -13.72 28.71 -20.17
C MET A 48 -13.26 28.13 -18.83
N ALA A 49 -14.24 27.71 -18.03
CA ALA A 49 -14.00 26.86 -16.89
C ALA A 49 -13.27 25.64 -17.44
N LEU A 50 -11.93 25.68 -17.42
CA LEU A 50 -11.15 24.47 -17.29
C LEU A 50 -11.72 23.86 -16.03
N ALA A 51 -12.55 22.84 -16.25
CA ALA A 51 -13.14 22.04 -15.21
C ALA A 51 -12.04 21.84 -14.18
N THR A 52 -12.23 22.42 -13.00
CA THR A 52 -11.61 21.89 -11.81
C THR A 52 -12.07 20.46 -11.82
N ASP A 53 -11.23 19.56 -12.33
CA ASP A 53 -11.37 18.15 -12.09
C ASP A 53 -11.26 18.08 -10.57
N SER A 54 -12.41 18.13 -9.93
CA SER A 54 -12.57 17.82 -8.52
C SER A 54 -11.94 16.46 -8.43
N MET A 55 -10.71 16.39 -7.93
CA MET A 55 -10.00 15.13 -7.75
C MET A 55 -10.85 14.31 -6.80
N ALA A 56 -11.76 13.51 -7.38
CA ALA A 56 -12.56 12.58 -6.63
C ALA A 56 -11.57 11.70 -5.87
N ALA A 57 -11.87 11.43 -4.60
CA ALA A 57 -11.01 10.57 -3.79
C ALA A 57 -10.72 9.27 -4.56
N PRO A 58 -9.46 8.80 -4.55
CA PRO A 58 -9.05 7.67 -5.36
C PRO A 58 -9.91 6.45 -5.06
N ARG A 59 -10.46 5.83 -6.10
CA ARG A 59 -11.35 4.67 -5.95
C ARG A 59 -10.50 3.45 -5.64
N THR A 60 -10.69 2.87 -4.46
CA THR A 60 -9.86 1.74 -4.00
C THR A 60 -10.54 0.39 -4.23
N CYS A 61 -9.78 -0.60 -4.68
CA CYS A 61 -10.19 -2.00 -4.76
C CYS A 61 -9.31 -2.88 -3.87
N VAL A 62 -9.91 -3.71 -3.01
CA VAL A 62 -9.18 -4.77 -2.33
C VAL A 62 -9.20 -6.02 -3.19
N VAL A 63 -8.03 -6.59 -3.44
CA VAL A 63 -7.85 -7.87 -4.12
C VAL A 63 -7.38 -8.89 -3.10
N ILE A 64 -8.07 -10.03 -3.07
CA ILE A 64 -7.75 -11.18 -2.23
C ILE A 64 -7.22 -12.31 -3.12
N PRO A 65 -5.89 -12.51 -3.23
CA PRO A 65 -5.33 -13.64 -3.95
C PRO A 65 -5.67 -14.95 -3.24
N ALA A 66 -6.27 -15.89 -3.97
CA ALA A 66 -6.63 -17.21 -3.46
C ALA A 66 -6.21 -18.30 -4.45
N ARG A 67 -5.23 -19.13 -4.05
CA ARG A 67 -4.73 -20.24 -4.87
C ARG A 67 -5.16 -21.57 -4.27
N MET A 68 -5.35 -22.58 -5.12
CA MET A 68 -5.63 -23.95 -4.64
C MET A 68 -4.38 -24.61 -4.07
N ALA A 69 -3.22 -24.36 -4.67
CA ALA A 69 -1.96 -24.97 -4.29
C ALA A 69 -1.48 -24.43 -2.94
N SER A 70 -1.39 -25.32 -1.96
CA SER A 70 -0.77 -25.08 -0.66
C SER A 70 -0.19 -26.40 -0.17
N THR A 71 1.14 -26.45 0.00
CA THR A 71 1.87 -27.67 0.37
C THR A 71 1.68 -28.02 1.85
N ARG A 72 1.67 -27.00 2.71
CA ARG A 72 1.52 -27.16 4.18
C ARG A 72 0.08 -27.43 4.61
N LEU A 73 -0.89 -27.02 3.81
CA LEU A 73 -2.31 -27.18 4.10
C LEU A 73 -3.10 -27.32 2.77
N PRO A 74 -3.28 -28.55 2.24
CA PRO A 74 -3.96 -28.77 0.97
C PRO A 74 -5.40 -28.24 0.97
N GLY A 75 -5.82 -27.59 -0.12
CA GLY A 75 -7.19 -27.07 -0.26
C GLY A 75 -7.57 -25.97 0.75
N LYS A 76 -6.56 -25.36 1.39
CA LYS A 76 -6.66 -24.35 2.45
C LYS A 76 -7.83 -23.38 2.31
N MET A 77 -7.97 -22.74 1.14
CA MET A 77 -8.99 -21.73 0.87
C MET A 77 -10.42 -22.26 1.02
N LEU A 78 -10.64 -23.56 0.81
CA LEU A 78 -11.95 -24.22 0.81
C LEU A 78 -12.27 -25.00 2.09
N LEU A 79 -11.39 -24.98 3.10
CA LEU A 79 -11.65 -25.63 4.39
C LEU A 79 -12.81 -24.94 5.13
N ARG A 80 -13.71 -25.72 5.76
CA ARG A 80 -15.03 -25.25 6.26
C ARG A 80 -15.45 -25.79 7.62
N GLU A 81 -14.54 -26.11 8.51
CA GLU A 81 -14.90 -26.66 9.83
C GLU A 81 -15.74 -25.69 10.69
N THR A 82 -15.73 -24.39 10.35
CA THR A 82 -16.57 -23.35 10.96
C THR A 82 -17.96 -23.20 10.30
N GLY A 83 -18.25 -23.96 9.24
CA GLY A 83 -19.44 -23.79 8.39
C GLY A 83 -19.28 -22.83 7.20
N ARG A 84 -18.22 -22.01 7.19
CA ARG A 84 -17.87 -21.08 6.11
C ARG A 84 -16.46 -21.37 5.60
N SER A 85 -16.19 -21.14 4.31
CA SER A 85 -14.84 -21.40 3.78
C SER A 85 -13.83 -20.41 4.37
N LEU A 86 -12.55 -20.79 4.39
CA LEU A 86 -11.51 -19.86 4.81
C LEU A 86 -11.51 -18.57 3.97
N VAL A 87 -11.64 -18.70 2.65
CA VAL A 87 -11.73 -17.52 1.76
C VAL A 87 -12.97 -16.67 2.03
N GLU A 88 -14.09 -17.28 2.44
CA GLU A 88 -15.30 -16.56 2.83
C GLU A 88 -15.10 -15.76 4.13
N HIS A 89 -14.37 -16.30 5.11
CA HIS A 89 -14.03 -15.57 6.34
C HIS A 89 -13.17 -14.35 6.03
N THR A 90 -12.09 -14.52 5.26
CA THR A 90 -11.22 -13.41 4.86
C THR A 90 -11.99 -12.36 4.07
N HIS A 91 -12.81 -12.76 3.10
CA HIS A 91 -13.66 -11.85 2.34
C HIS A 91 -14.60 -11.05 3.25
N ALA A 92 -15.25 -11.71 4.21
CA ALA A 92 -16.13 -11.03 5.15
C ALA A 92 -15.37 -10.11 6.13
N ALA A 93 -14.14 -10.45 6.53
CA ALA A 93 -13.31 -9.57 7.33
C ALA A 93 -12.97 -8.28 6.57
N VAL A 94 -12.58 -8.40 5.29
CA VAL A 94 -12.26 -7.29 4.39
C VAL A 94 -13.46 -6.38 4.14
N LEU A 95 -14.66 -6.94 3.94
CA LEU A 95 -15.88 -6.15 3.71
C LEU A 95 -16.28 -5.23 4.87
N ARG A 96 -15.69 -5.41 6.06
CA ARG A 96 -15.91 -4.52 7.20
C ARG A 96 -15.07 -3.24 7.15
N ALA A 97 -14.10 -3.15 6.24
CA ALA A 97 -13.35 -1.92 5.97
C ALA A 97 -14.27 -0.87 5.33
N LYS A 98 -14.02 0.41 5.60
CA LYS A 98 -14.94 1.50 5.23
C LYS A 98 -14.57 2.17 3.91
N LEU A 99 -13.28 2.23 3.59
CA LEU A 99 -12.76 2.97 2.45
C LEU A 99 -12.78 2.22 1.11
N PRO A 100 -12.63 0.88 1.06
CA PRO A 100 -12.70 0.16 -0.21
C PRO A 100 -14.03 0.33 -0.95
N ALA A 101 -13.96 0.64 -2.24
CA ALA A 101 -15.13 0.70 -3.12
C ALA A 101 -15.54 -0.67 -3.67
N ALA A 102 -14.61 -1.65 -3.65
CA ALA A 102 -14.87 -3.02 -4.09
C ALA A 102 -13.91 -4.01 -3.43
N VAL A 103 -14.35 -5.28 -3.38
CA VAL A 103 -13.55 -6.42 -2.97
C VAL A 103 -13.64 -7.50 -4.04
N ILE A 104 -12.49 -7.98 -4.51
CA ILE A 104 -12.38 -8.99 -5.57
C ILE A 104 -11.51 -10.14 -5.05
N VAL A 105 -12.00 -11.37 -5.16
CA VAL A 105 -11.16 -12.56 -4.98
C VAL A 105 -10.54 -12.93 -6.32
N ALA A 106 -9.22 -12.98 -6.37
CA ALA A 106 -8.48 -13.33 -7.57
C ALA A 106 -7.93 -14.75 -7.45
N THR A 107 -8.34 -15.65 -8.35
CA THR A 107 -7.98 -17.06 -8.28
C THR A 107 -7.67 -17.63 -9.65
N ASP A 108 -6.87 -18.69 -9.71
CA ASP A 108 -6.63 -19.50 -10.91
C ASP A 108 -7.48 -20.78 -10.93
N HIS A 109 -8.27 -21.04 -9.88
CA HIS A 109 -8.97 -22.30 -9.71
C HIS A 109 -10.49 -22.14 -9.68
N VAL A 110 -11.18 -22.88 -10.57
CA VAL A 110 -12.65 -22.80 -10.75
C VAL A 110 -13.41 -23.07 -9.45
N ALA A 111 -13.02 -24.12 -8.69
CA ALA A 111 -13.68 -24.43 -7.41
C ALA A 111 -13.62 -23.30 -6.37
N ILE A 112 -12.56 -22.47 -6.37
CA ILE A 112 -12.48 -21.29 -5.50
C ILE A 112 -13.39 -20.20 -6.04
N ALA A 113 -13.39 -19.96 -7.35
CA ALA A 113 -14.27 -18.96 -7.95
C ALA A 113 -15.75 -19.29 -7.73
N ASP A 114 -16.14 -20.56 -7.85
CA ASP A 114 -17.50 -21.02 -7.63
C ASP A 114 -17.91 -20.88 -6.16
N GLU A 115 -16.98 -21.16 -5.23
CA GLU A 115 -17.22 -20.90 -3.83
C GLU A 115 -17.47 -19.42 -3.54
N VAL A 116 -16.64 -18.54 -4.12
CA VAL A 116 -16.78 -17.09 -3.94
C VAL A 116 -18.13 -16.59 -4.46
N ARG A 117 -18.54 -17.07 -5.64
CA ARG A 117 -19.87 -16.76 -6.19
C ARG A 117 -20.99 -17.29 -5.31
N ARG A 118 -20.83 -18.48 -4.71
CA ARG A 118 -21.83 -19.10 -3.83
C ARG A 118 -22.16 -18.23 -2.62
N PHE A 119 -21.16 -17.56 -2.03
CA PHE A 119 -21.40 -16.61 -0.92
C PHE A 119 -21.68 -15.17 -1.38
N GLY A 120 -21.84 -14.92 -2.68
CA GLY A 120 -22.17 -13.61 -3.24
C GLY A 120 -20.97 -12.67 -3.43
N GLY A 121 -19.74 -13.17 -3.34
CA GLY A 121 -18.53 -12.41 -3.63
C GLY A 121 -18.23 -12.29 -5.12
N THR A 122 -17.34 -11.35 -5.47
CA THR A 122 -16.84 -11.21 -6.85
C THR A 122 -15.55 -12.00 -7.02
N ALA A 123 -15.55 -12.97 -7.94
CA ALA A 123 -14.37 -13.75 -8.31
C ALA A 123 -13.86 -13.37 -9.72
N VAL A 124 -12.57 -13.11 -9.83
CA VAL A 124 -11.87 -12.93 -11.11
C VAL A 124 -10.90 -14.09 -11.32
N MET A 125 -11.06 -14.78 -12.45
CA MET A 125 -10.09 -15.78 -12.89
C MET A 125 -8.81 -15.07 -13.35
N THR A 126 -7.67 -15.50 -12.84
CA THR A 126 -6.34 -14.94 -13.13
C THR A 126 -5.41 -16.03 -13.63
N SER A 127 -4.31 -15.66 -14.29
CA SER A 127 -3.40 -16.62 -14.89
C SER A 127 -2.79 -17.56 -13.84
N THR A 128 -2.50 -18.79 -14.30
CA THR A 128 -1.67 -19.75 -13.54
C THR A 128 -0.19 -19.35 -13.54
N ASP A 129 0.21 -18.46 -14.45
CA ASP A 129 1.58 -17.95 -14.56
C ASP A 129 1.93 -16.88 -13.52
N CYS A 130 0.94 -16.33 -12.80
CA CYS A 130 1.19 -15.37 -11.72
C CYS A 130 2.05 -16.01 -10.64
N GLN A 131 3.29 -15.54 -10.49
CA GLN A 131 4.23 -16.13 -9.54
C GLN A 131 3.96 -15.61 -8.13
N SER A 132 3.65 -14.32 -8.00
CA SER A 132 3.41 -13.65 -6.71
C SER A 132 1.94 -13.20 -6.51
N GLY A 133 1.62 -12.77 -5.28
CA GLY A 133 0.35 -12.09 -5.01
C GLY A 133 0.24 -10.76 -5.76
N ALA A 134 1.35 -10.02 -5.86
CA ALA A 134 1.41 -8.75 -6.57
C ALA A 134 1.13 -8.89 -8.08
N ASP A 135 1.64 -9.95 -8.73
CA ASP A 135 1.36 -10.22 -10.15
C ASP A 135 -0.14 -10.40 -10.39
N ARG A 136 -0.80 -11.10 -9.46
CA ARG A 136 -2.24 -11.37 -9.53
C ARG A 136 -3.06 -10.09 -9.33
N VAL A 137 -2.63 -9.22 -8.42
CA VAL A 137 -3.23 -7.90 -8.20
C VAL A 137 -3.04 -7.02 -9.44
N ALA A 138 -1.86 -7.04 -10.07
CA ALA A 138 -1.60 -6.31 -11.31
C ALA A 138 -2.48 -6.80 -12.47
N GLU A 139 -2.68 -8.12 -12.60
CA GLU A 139 -3.59 -8.68 -13.60
C GLU A 139 -5.03 -8.20 -13.38
N VAL A 140 -5.53 -8.22 -12.14
CA VAL A 140 -6.85 -7.66 -11.82
C VAL A 140 -6.91 -6.17 -12.17
N ALA A 141 -5.89 -5.40 -11.77
CA ALA A 141 -5.84 -3.97 -12.03
C ALA A 141 -5.93 -3.63 -13.53
N SER A 142 -5.27 -4.43 -14.38
CA SER A 142 -5.33 -4.27 -15.85
C SER A 142 -6.74 -4.41 -16.44
N ARG A 143 -7.64 -5.13 -15.75
CA ARG A 143 -9.01 -5.43 -16.21
C ARG A 143 -10.08 -4.56 -15.58
N THR A 144 -9.73 -3.79 -14.54
CA THR A 144 -10.69 -2.98 -13.80
C THR A 144 -10.27 -1.52 -13.79
N PRO A 145 -10.27 -0.80 -14.94
CA PRO A 145 -9.71 0.55 -15.10
C PRO A 145 -10.31 1.64 -14.19
N GLN A 146 -11.48 1.39 -13.59
CA GLN A 146 -12.22 2.31 -12.74
C GLN A 146 -11.69 2.49 -11.29
N PHE A 147 -10.56 1.87 -10.93
CA PHE A 147 -9.94 1.96 -9.60
C PHE A 147 -8.54 2.56 -9.67
N ASP A 148 -8.16 3.37 -8.70
CA ASP A 148 -6.86 4.08 -8.71
C ASP A 148 -5.86 3.42 -7.75
N LEU A 149 -6.37 2.85 -6.66
CA LEU A 149 -5.59 2.15 -5.64
C LEU A 149 -6.03 0.69 -5.52
N PHE A 150 -5.05 -0.17 -5.26
CA PHE A 150 -5.26 -1.60 -5.10
C PHE A 150 -4.61 -2.06 -3.80
N VAL A 151 -5.39 -2.72 -2.94
CA VAL A 151 -4.88 -3.34 -1.71
C VAL A 151 -4.79 -4.84 -1.91
N ASN A 152 -3.63 -5.42 -1.63
CA ASN A 152 -3.40 -6.86 -1.62
C ASN A 152 -3.57 -7.41 -0.21
N VAL A 153 -4.69 -8.11 0.04
CA VAL A 153 -4.96 -8.81 1.30
C VAL A 153 -4.81 -10.31 1.07
N GLN A 154 -4.00 -10.98 1.88
CA GLN A 154 -3.79 -12.43 1.74
C GLN A 154 -5.09 -13.20 2.06
N GLY A 155 -5.42 -14.21 1.24
CA GLY A 155 -6.64 -15.02 1.39
C GLY A 155 -6.73 -15.85 2.68
N ASP A 156 -5.64 -15.94 3.43
CA ASP A 156 -5.45 -16.76 4.62
C ASP A 156 -5.37 -15.96 5.94
N GLU A 157 -5.80 -14.69 5.91
CA GLU A 157 -5.91 -13.82 7.09
C GLU A 157 -7.38 -13.57 7.47
N PRO A 158 -8.12 -14.58 7.96
CA PRO A 158 -9.55 -14.45 8.26
C PRO A 158 -9.85 -13.53 9.45
N GLU A 159 -8.83 -13.23 10.26
CA GLU A 159 -8.91 -12.40 11.46
C GLU A 159 -8.23 -11.03 11.26
N LEU A 160 -8.05 -10.59 10.00
CA LEU A 160 -7.56 -9.26 9.69
C LEU A 160 -8.47 -8.17 10.30
N ASP A 161 -7.84 -7.19 10.95
CA ASP A 161 -8.53 -5.99 11.41
C ASP A 161 -8.90 -5.09 10.21
N PRO A 162 -10.19 -4.84 9.93
CA PRO A 162 -10.59 -3.97 8.83
C PRO A 162 -10.01 -2.55 8.94
N ALA A 163 -9.74 -2.05 10.15
CA ALA A 163 -9.12 -0.73 10.33
C ALA A 163 -7.69 -0.67 9.78
N ALA A 164 -7.00 -1.80 9.68
CA ALA A 164 -5.68 -1.88 9.05
C ALA A 164 -5.76 -1.57 7.55
N ILE A 165 -6.81 -2.04 6.87
CA ILE A 165 -7.03 -1.75 5.44
C ILE A 165 -7.28 -0.26 5.25
N ASP A 166 -8.14 0.33 6.08
CA ASP A 166 -8.45 1.76 6.00
C ASP A 166 -7.19 2.61 6.25
N LEU A 167 -6.42 2.32 7.32
CA LEU A 167 -5.16 3.00 7.62
C LEU A 167 -4.14 2.89 6.48
N LEU A 168 -4.08 1.73 5.82
CA LEU A 168 -3.18 1.50 4.70
C LEU A 168 -3.55 2.36 3.48
N ILE A 169 -4.85 2.56 3.23
CA ILE A 169 -5.35 3.43 2.15
C ILE A 169 -5.04 4.90 2.48
N GLU A 170 -5.24 5.32 3.73
CA GLU A 170 -4.93 6.68 4.20
C GLU A 170 -3.44 7.05 4.03
N GLN A 171 -2.54 6.07 3.86
CA GLN A 171 -1.14 6.36 3.58
C GLN A 171 -0.93 7.14 2.27
N PHE A 172 -1.85 7.04 1.32
CA PHE A 172 -1.78 7.73 0.03
C PHE A 172 -2.28 9.18 0.08
N ASP A 173 -3.00 9.56 1.14
CA ASP A 173 -3.46 10.95 1.34
C ASP A 173 -2.33 11.84 1.83
N ALA A 174 -1.49 11.30 2.71
CA ALA A 174 -0.37 12.05 3.28
C ALA A 174 0.87 12.11 2.36
N ASP A 175 0.92 11.31 1.28
CA ASP A 175 1.91 11.45 0.21
C ASP A 175 1.32 11.04 -1.14
N THR A 176 0.90 12.04 -1.91
CA THR A 176 0.30 11.83 -3.24
C THR A 176 1.27 11.27 -4.26
N THR A 177 2.57 11.26 -3.97
CA THR A 177 3.62 10.77 -4.86
C THR A 177 4.08 9.35 -4.52
N THR A 178 3.72 8.81 -3.35
CA THR A 178 4.15 7.46 -2.97
C THR A 178 3.50 6.42 -3.89
N PRO A 179 4.26 5.50 -4.49
CA PRO A 179 3.71 4.48 -5.37
C PRO A 179 3.11 3.29 -4.61
N MET A 180 3.57 3.05 -3.38
CA MET A 180 3.31 1.85 -2.60
C MET A 180 3.28 2.16 -1.11
N ALA A 181 2.42 1.45 -0.37
CA ALA A 181 2.36 1.49 1.08
C ALA A 181 2.24 0.09 1.68
N THR A 182 2.62 -0.04 2.94
CA THR A 182 2.49 -1.24 3.77
C THR A 182 2.23 -0.85 5.22
N LEU A 183 2.12 -1.84 6.10
CA LEU A 183 1.93 -1.65 7.53
C LEU A 183 3.05 -2.30 8.35
N ALA A 184 3.18 -1.82 9.58
CA ALA A 184 4.01 -2.42 10.60
C ALA A 184 3.28 -2.49 11.93
N THR A 185 3.78 -3.33 12.84
CA THR A 185 3.31 -3.41 14.23
C THR A 185 4.49 -3.42 15.19
N PRO A 186 4.37 -2.84 16.40
CA PRO A 186 5.44 -2.88 17.39
C PRO A 186 5.86 -4.32 17.75
N ILE A 187 7.17 -4.54 17.89
CA ILE A 187 7.70 -5.80 18.44
C ILE A 187 8.02 -5.57 19.91
N THR A 188 7.24 -6.20 20.79
CA THR A 188 7.45 -6.13 22.25
C THR A 188 8.18 -7.33 22.82
N ASP A 189 8.28 -8.42 22.07
CA ASP A 189 8.94 -9.66 22.46
C ASP A 189 10.37 -9.75 21.87
N PRO A 190 11.43 -9.79 22.71
CA PRO A 190 12.81 -9.96 22.25
C PRO A 190 13.06 -11.22 21.42
N GLU A 191 12.32 -12.30 21.65
CA GLU A 191 12.48 -13.54 20.86
C GLU A 191 11.94 -13.34 19.44
N ARG A 192 10.81 -12.65 19.29
CA ARG A 192 10.28 -12.26 17.96
C ARG A 192 11.22 -11.31 17.22
N LEU A 193 11.92 -10.42 17.92
CA LEU A 193 12.90 -9.54 17.28
C LEU A 193 14.04 -10.35 16.63
N ARG A 194 14.48 -11.43 17.29
CA ARG A 194 15.56 -12.31 16.81
C ARG A 194 15.10 -13.32 15.76
N ASP A 195 13.81 -13.62 15.69
CA ASP A 195 13.25 -14.56 14.72
C ASP A 195 13.41 -14.03 13.28
N PRO A 196 14.15 -14.72 12.38
CA PRO A 196 14.32 -14.32 10.99
C PRO A 196 13.05 -14.53 10.13
N SER A 197 12.05 -15.25 10.64
CA SER A 197 10.72 -15.34 10.00
C SER A 197 9.93 -14.04 10.16
N VAL A 198 10.18 -13.29 11.25
CA VAL A 198 9.62 -11.98 11.51
C VAL A 198 10.45 -10.93 10.79
N VAL A 199 9.90 -10.32 9.73
CA VAL A 199 10.57 -9.26 8.99
C VAL A 199 10.50 -7.96 9.79
N LYS A 200 11.63 -7.32 10.01
CA LYS A 200 11.73 -6.01 10.66
C LYS A 200 11.72 -4.91 9.62
N VAL A 201 11.22 -3.73 9.98
CA VAL A 201 11.26 -2.52 9.16
C VAL A 201 11.73 -1.33 9.99
N VAL A 202 12.55 -0.49 9.38
CA VAL A 202 12.87 0.85 9.88
C VAL A 202 12.39 1.89 8.88
N PHE A 203 11.87 3.01 9.39
CA PHE A 203 11.29 4.09 8.58
C PHE A 203 11.62 5.45 9.19
N ASP A 204 11.55 6.50 8.38
CA ASP A 204 11.80 7.88 8.82
C ASP A 204 10.61 8.51 9.55
N ASN A 205 10.77 9.74 10.03
CA ASN A 205 9.72 10.48 10.75
C ASN A 205 8.48 10.81 9.88
N SER A 206 8.57 10.64 8.55
CA SER A 206 7.44 10.78 7.63
C SER A 206 6.76 9.45 7.30
N GLY A 207 7.22 8.35 7.91
CA GLY A 207 6.71 7.01 7.66
C GLY A 207 7.21 6.41 6.35
N ARG A 208 8.32 6.89 5.76
CA ARG A 208 8.92 6.26 4.58
C ARG A 208 9.88 5.17 5.01
N ALA A 209 9.71 3.96 4.49
CA ALA A 209 10.58 2.84 4.75
C ALA A 209 12.02 3.17 4.32
N LEU A 210 12.95 2.99 5.24
CA LEU A 210 14.39 3.07 4.98
C LEU A 210 14.92 1.70 4.55
N TYR A 211 14.51 0.63 5.25
CA TYR A 211 14.94 -0.73 4.96
C TYR A 211 14.05 -1.79 5.62
N PHE A 212 14.02 -2.98 5.00
CA PHE A 212 13.40 -4.20 5.54
C PHE A 212 14.48 -5.28 5.70
N SER A 213 14.45 -6.02 6.80
CA SER A 213 15.44 -7.09 7.03
C SER A 213 14.90 -8.21 7.89
N ARG A 214 15.39 -9.43 7.67
CA ARG A 214 15.24 -10.54 8.62
C ARG A 214 16.17 -10.40 9.82
N SER A 215 17.22 -9.59 9.72
CA SER A 215 18.11 -9.26 10.84
C SER A 215 17.42 -8.31 11.82
N PRO A 216 17.80 -8.33 13.12
CA PRO A 216 17.33 -7.34 14.08
C PRO A 216 17.79 -5.93 13.69
N ILE A 217 16.82 -5.06 13.36
CA ILE A 217 17.06 -3.65 13.03
C ILE A 217 16.05 -2.75 13.77
N PRO A 218 16.47 -1.54 14.22
CA PRO A 218 17.84 -1.03 14.17
C PRO A 218 18.78 -1.77 15.15
N PHE A 219 20.07 -1.82 14.84
CA PHE A 219 21.05 -2.33 15.79
C PHE A 219 21.24 -1.34 16.94
N VAL A 220 20.99 -1.77 18.17
CA VAL A 220 21.19 -0.97 19.38
C VAL A 220 22.61 -1.21 19.89
N ARG A 221 23.51 -0.24 19.66
CA ARG A 221 24.92 -0.34 20.07
C ARG A 221 25.07 -0.56 21.58
N ASP A 222 24.28 0.19 22.35
CA ASP A 222 24.38 0.22 23.81
C ASP A 222 23.20 -0.58 24.38
N ALA A 223 23.32 -1.90 24.52
CA ALA A 223 22.19 -2.83 24.78
C ALA A 223 21.35 -2.55 26.06
N GLN A 224 21.81 -1.66 26.95
CA GLN A 224 21.05 -1.21 28.12
C GLN A 224 20.12 -0.03 27.82
N SER A 225 20.23 0.60 26.65
CA SER A 225 19.53 1.85 26.31
C SER A 225 18.22 1.66 25.59
N ALA A 226 17.99 0.49 24.97
CA ALA A 226 16.72 0.21 24.32
C ALA A 226 16.35 -1.27 24.36
N THR A 227 15.08 -1.55 24.65
CA THR A 227 14.47 -2.88 24.69
C THR A 227 13.28 -2.98 23.74
N ALA A 228 12.87 -4.21 23.41
CA ALA A 228 11.65 -4.45 22.64
C ALA A 228 10.41 -3.84 23.32
N ALA A 229 10.40 -3.70 24.65
CA ALA A 229 9.26 -3.23 25.43
C ALA A 229 9.15 -1.71 25.57
N ASP A 230 10.09 -0.94 25.00
CA ASP A 230 10.15 0.51 25.20
C ASP A 230 8.93 1.27 24.62
N GLN A 231 8.70 2.47 25.15
CA GLN A 231 7.66 3.39 24.69
C GLN A 231 8.26 4.80 24.44
N PRO A 232 8.15 5.35 23.21
CA PRO A 232 7.56 4.75 22.02
C PRO A 232 8.37 3.53 21.52
N PRO A 233 7.73 2.57 20.82
CA PRO A 233 8.41 1.37 20.36
C PRO A 233 9.49 1.69 19.33
N LEU A 234 10.67 1.10 19.50
CA LEU A 234 11.78 1.24 18.56
C LEU A 234 11.71 0.21 17.42
N PHE A 235 11.28 -1.01 17.75
CA PHE A 235 11.30 -2.15 16.83
C PHE A 235 9.92 -2.39 16.23
N HIS A 236 9.90 -2.60 14.92
CA HIS A 236 8.67 -2.77 14.17
C HIS A 236 8.75 -4.01 13.28
N GLN A 237 7.74 -4.86 13.37
CA GLN A 237 7.51 -5.97 12.45
C GLN A 237 6.75 -5.43 11.24
N HIS A 238 7.26 -5.72 10.05
CA HIS A 238 6.55 -5.50 8.80
C HIS A 238 5.41 -6.52 8.62
N LEU A 239 4.26 -6.05 8.13
CA LEU A 239 3.09 -6.85 7.81
C LEU A 239 2.96 -7.02 6.29
N GLY A 240 2.75 -8.24 5.83
CA GLY A 240 2.69 -8.61 4.39
C GLY A 240 1.44 -8.14 3.63
N ILE A 241 0.84 -7.04 4.07
CA ILE A 241 -0.26 -6.35 3.41
C ILE A 241 0.30 -5.12 2.69
N TYR A 242 -0.14 -4.93 1.45
CA TYR A 242 0.37 -3.85 0.60
C TYR A 242 -0.76 -3.15 -0.10
N ALA A 243 -0.57 -1.85 -0.34
CA ALA A 243 -1.39 -1.08 -1.23
C ALA A 243 -0.51 -0.42 -2.27
N TYR A 244 -1.07 -0.23 -3.46
CA TYR A 244 -0.34 0.26 -4.62
C TYR A 244 -1.20 1.23 -5.41
N ARG A 245 -0.55 2.23 -6.01
CA ARG A 245 -1.14 2.95 -7.13
C ARG A 245 -1.17 2.05 -8.37
N ARG A 246 -2.26 2.15 -9.13
CA ARG A 246 -2.44 1.42 -10.40
C ARG A 246 -1.22 1.50 -11.31
N GLU A 247 -0.73 2.72 -11.55
CA GLU A 247 0.36 2.99 -12.46
C GLU A 247 1.67 2.34 -11.99
N PHE A 248 1.84 2.17 -10.68
CA PHE A 248 2.99 1.47 -10.13
C PHE A 248 2.85 -0.04 -10.25
N LEU A 249 1.65 -0.60 -10.05
CA LEU A 249 1.40 -2.03 -10.29
C LEU A 249 1.73 -2.46 -11.72
N ALA A 250 1.48 -1.59 -12.71
CA ALA A 250 1.86 -1.86 -14.09
C ALA A 250 3.38 -1.88 -14.30
N LYS A 251 4.15 -1.14 -13.49
CA LYS A 251 5.62 -1.06 -13.57
C LYS A 251 6.32 -2.16 -12.77
N LEU A 252 5.74 -2.55 -11.64
CA LEU A 252 6.37 -3.43 -10.65
C LEU A 252 6.91 -4.76 -11.23
N PRO A 253 6.17 -5.51 -12.08
CA PRO A 253 6.67 -6.74 -12.69
C PRO A 253 7.88 -6.53 -13.62
N HIS A 254 8.06 -5.31 -14.13
CA HIS A 254 9.16 -4.96 -15.03
C HIS A 254 10.39 -4.40 -14.31
N LEU A 255 10.33 -4.21 -12.99
CA LEU A 255 11.51 -3.87 -12.22
C LEU A 255 12.50 -5.05 -12.24
N PRO A 256 13.81 -4.79 -12.45
CA PRO A 256 14.81 -5.84 -12.47
C PRO A 256 14.87 -6.53 -11.09
N PRO A 257 15.11 -7.85 -11.02
CA PRO A 257 15.39 -8.53 -9.77
C PRO A 257 16.55 -7.84 -9.04
N SER A 258 16.35 -7.56 -7.76
CA SER A 258 17.33 -6.80 -6.99
C SER A 258 18.22 -7.72 -6.13
N PRO A 259 19.55 -7.47 -6.03
CA PRO A 259 20.42 -8.27 -5.18
C PRO A 259 19.95 -8.35 -3.71
N LEU A 260 19.36 -7.28 -3.16
CA LEU A 260 18.85 -7.25 -1.79
C LEU A 260 17.62 -8.14 -1.63
N GLU A 261 16.69 -8.14 -2.60
CA GLU A 261 15.55 -9.07 -2.55
C GLU A 261 16.03 -10.53 -2.55
N GLN A 262 17.12 -10.84 -3.28
CA GLN A 262 17.59 -12.21 -3.44
C GLN A 262 18.28 -12.70 -2.18
N ALA A 263 19.03 -11.81 -1.53
CA ALA A 263 19.72 -12.06 -0.28
C ALA A 263 18.74 -12.23 0.90
N GLU A 264 17.79 -11.31 1.05
CA GLU A 264 16.83 -11.31 2.17
C GLU A 264 15.60 -12.18 1.89
N LYS A 265 15.35 -12.56 0.64
CA LYS A 265 14.08 -13.17 0.19
C LYS A 265 12.88 -12.29 0.55
N LEU A 266 12.96 -11.00 0.16
CA LEU A 266 11.98 -9.95 0.44
C LEU A 266 11.72 -9.10 -0.81
N GLU A 267 10.60 -9.33 -1.50
CA GLU A 267 10.27 -8.71 -2.80
C GLU A 267 10.20 -7.18 -2.74
N GLN A 268 9.75 -6.62 -1.61
CA GLN A 268 9.63 -5.18 -1.43
C GLN A 268 10.98 -4.44 -1.46
N LEU A 269 12.11 -5.15 -1.28
CA LEU A 269 13.43 -4.54 -1.43
C LEU A 269 13.74 -4.19 -2.89
N ARG A 270 13.09 -4.84 -3.87
CA ARG A 270 13.18 -4.47 -5.28
C ARG A 270 12.73 -3.03 -5.52
N VAL A 271 11.65 -2.65 -4.85
CA VAL A 271 11.05 -1.31 -4.94
C VAL A 271 12.01 -0.26 -4.39
N LEU A 272 12.55 -0.48 -3.19
CA LEU A 272 13.54 0.42 -2.60
C LEU A 272 14.80 0.53 -3.46
N GLN A 273 15.31 -0.59 -4.00
CA GLN A 273 16.49 -0.59 -4.87
C GLN A 273 16.26 0.09 -6.22
N ALA A 274 15.03 0.14 -6.71
CA ALA A 274 14.66 0.90 -7.90
C ALA A 274 14.57 2.41 -7.63
N GLY A 275 14.77 2.86 -6.39
CA GLY A 275 14.67 4.26 -5.98
C GLY A 275 13.25 4.72 -5.67
N GLU A 276 12.31 3.78 -5.60
CA GLU A 276 10.90 4.06 -5.30
C GLU A 276 10.66 4.11 -3.78
N THR A 277 9.62 4.81 -3.36
CA THR A 277 9.28 4.96 -1.94
C THR A 277 8.23 3.95 -1.50
N ILE A 278 8.31 3.53 -0.23
CA ILE A 278 7.27 2.74 0.42
C ILE A 278 6.85 3.46 1.69
N ARG A 279 5.58 3.82 1.80
CA ARG A 279 4.98 4.35 3.04
C ARG A 279 4.66 3.23 4.02
N VAL A 280 4.81 3.49 5.32
CA VAL A 280 4.57 2.53 6.40
C VAL A 280 3.61 3.15 7.41
N GLY A 281 2.41 2.58 7.53
CA GLY A 281 1.50 2.86 8.64
C GLY A 281 1.75 1.92 9.82
N VAL A 282 1.46 2.34 11.05
CA VAL A 282 1.65 1.49 12.25
C VAL A 282 0.30 1.10 12.85
N VAL A 283 0.07 -0.21 12.98
CA VAL A 283 -1.10 -0.79 13.66
C VAL A 283 -0.70 -1.40 15.00
N ALA A 284 -1.65 -1.47 15.93
CA ALA A 284 -1.41 -2.01 17.27
C ALA A 284 -1.03 -3.49 17.26
N HIS A 285 -1.64 -4.28 16.38
CA HIS A 285 -1.47 -5.74 16.34
C HIS A 285 -1.44 -6.29 14.91
N ALA A 286 -0.69 -7.38 14.70
CA ALA A 286 -0.72 -8.15 13.47
C ALA A 286 -1.94 -9.09 13.42
N ALA A 287 -2.46 -9.33 12.22
CA ALA A 287 -3.38 -10.45 11.98
C ALA A 287 -2.66 -11.79 12.19
N THR A 288 -3.42 -12.81 12.60
CA THR A 288 -2.91 -14.18 12.65
C THR A 288 -3.23 -14.86 11.32
N GLY A 289 -2.21 -15.06 10.49
CA GLY A 289 -2.32 -15.86 9.28
C GLY A 289 -2.51 -17.34 9.61
N ILE A 290 -3.17 -18.06 8.70
CA ILE A 290 -3.27 -19.52 8.77
C ILE A 290 -2.27 -20.08 7.78
N ASP A 291 -1.32 -20.93 8.17
CA ASP A 291 -0.36 -21.52 7.22
C ASP A 291 -0.29 -23.04 7.30
N THR A 292 -0.66 -23.58 8.45
CA THR A 292 -0.59 -24.99 8.80
C THR A 292 -1.94 -25.49 9.29
N ALA A 293 -2.09 -26.81 9.35
CA ALA A 293 -3.27 -27.43 9.97
C ALA A 293 -3.45 -27.01 11.44
N ALA A 294 -2.35 -26.76 12.16
CA ALA A 294 -2.41 -26.29 13.55
C ALA A 294 -3.00 -24.88 13.66
N ASP A 295 -2.60 -23.97 12.75
CA ASP A 295 -3.15 -22.61 12.70
C ASP A 295 -4.65 -22.64 12.36
N TYR A 296 -5.03 -23.45 11.37
CA TYR A 296 -6.43 -23.62 10.99
C TYR A 296 -7.27 -24.15 12.15
N ALA A 297 -6.80 -25.21 12.81
CA ALA A 297 -7.49 -25.75 13.98
C ALA A 297 -7.58 -24.74 15.14
N ALA A 298 -6.55 -23.92 15.34
CA ALA A 298 -6.57 -22.84 16.33
C ALA A 298 -7.61 -21.77 15.98
N PHE A 299 -7.68 -21.37 14.71
CA PHE A 299 -8.71 -20.46 14.19
C PHE A 299 -10.12 -21.02 14.41
N VAL A 300 -10.37 -22.28 14.02
CA VAL A 300 -11.67 -22.95 14.21
C VAL A 300 -12.08 -22.91 15.68
N ARG A 301 -11.18 -23.27 16.61
CA ARG A 301 -11.43 -23.23 18.05
C ARG A 301 -11.78 -21.82 18.55
N ARG A 302 -11.06 -20.78 18.09
CA ARG A 302 -11.37 -19.39 18.45
C ARG A 302 -12.74 -18.98 17.92
N HIS A 303 -13.03 -19.25 16.66
CA HIS A 303 -14.29 -18.90 16.03
C HIS A 303 -15.51 -19.53 16.71
N CYS A 304 -15.44 -20.83 17.02
CA CYS A 304 -16.52 -21.52 17.72
C CYS A 304 -16.78 -20.96 19.13
N ARG A 305 -15.74 -20.50 19.84
CA ARG A 305 -15.89 -19.87 21.15
C ARG A 305 -16.61 -18.52 21.04
N THR A 306 -16.25 -17.71 20.06
CA THR A 306 -16.89 -16.40 19.84
C THR A 306 -18.37 -16.53 19.46
N MET A 307 -18.75 -17.57 18.71
CA MET A 307 -20.14 -17.82 18.34
C MET A 307 -21.00 -18.36 19.49
N ALA A 308 -20.38 -18.94 20.52
CA ALA A 308 -21.06 -19.50 21.69
C ALA A 308 -21.21 -18.51 22.85
N ALA A 309 -20.53 -17.36 22.78
CA ALA A 309 -20.58 -16.27 23.77
C ALA A 309 -21.61 -15.22 23.37
#